data_AF-A0A4Y6KZU1-F1
#
_entry.id   AF-A0A4Y6KZU1-F1
#
_cell.length_a   1.000
_cell.length_b   1.000
_cell.length_c   1.000
_cell.angle_alpha   90.00
_cell.angle_beta   90.00
_cell.angle_gamma   90.00
#
_symmetry.space_group_name_H-M   'P 1'
#
loop_
_entity.id
_entity.type
_entity.pdbx_description
1 polymer ?
#
loop_
_entity_poly.entity_id
_entity_poly.type
_entity_poly.pdbx_seq_one_letter_code
_entity_poly.pdbx_strand_id
1 'polypeptide(L)'
;MGKFTEIYTKAKDVLANQDFDKDWQAFLNSECKVKALFGADGFDVARAQDPERVRKRLRELSKWNKRIGAVIVEAATNPASAGTLAERAAALKMVRHVYRISKKGAQSVWVYSPPKAYTKGIFDEIAGDAKAVEAKLNNERKIFSSTEMQWMASALAVALKISEDAKAKLSGTTGKAADTDAMVKRWFLDEDSGDAELASARAKLLAGFQKIAVACASDKLVFTDYVDWIKTRNKYFGAAFRGGEGGGFPVIYLEGAFTRLTGNTGKMWLCAETIIHEFSHHEVSTRDHRYDSSGLKPSKTTLPYAKAIENADSWGYFALDLAGYLSTSDRSKVLK
;
A
#
# COMPACT_ATOMS: atom_id res chain seq x y z
N MET A 1 15.95 -4.94 -7.58
CA MET A 1 14.50 -4.88 -7.89
C MET A 1 13.93 -3.58 -7.35
N GLY A 2 13.21 -2.81 -8.19
CA GLY A 2 12.72 -1.47 -7.84
C GLY A 2 11.27 -1.42 -7.39
N LYS A 3 10.47 -2.45 -7.69
CA LYS A 3 9.01 -2.49 -7.40
C LYS A 3 8.62 -3.70 -6.57
N PHE A 4 7.52 -3.59 -5.81
CA PHE A 4 6.97 -4.71 -5.06
C PHE A 4 6.50 -5.85 -5.97
N THR A 5 5.88 -5.54 -7.11
CA THR A 5 5.42 -6.56 -8.07
C THR A 5 6.56 -7.42 -8.64
N GLU A 6 7.77 -6.89 -8.76
CA GLU A 6 8.97 -7.68 -9.13
C GLU A 6 9.34 -8.68 -8.03
N ILE A 7 9.33 -8.25 -6.77
CA ILE A 7 9.57 -9.10 -5.60
C ILE A 7 8.50 -10.18 -5.50
N TYR A 8 7.23 -9.80 -5.65
CA TYR A 8 6.09 -10.72 -5.66
C TYR A 8 6.22 -11.77 -6.76
N THR A 9 6.53 -11.34 -7.99
CA THR A 9 6.69 -12.24 -9.14
C THR A 9 7.84 -13.20 -8.94
N LYS A 10 8.98 -12.72 -8.41
CA LYS A 10 10.12 -13.58 -8.11
C LYS A 10 9.79 -14.61 -7.02
N ALA A 11 9.10 -14.23 -5.95
CA ALA A 11 8.68 -15.18 -4.92
C ALA A 11 7.69 -16.21 -5.47
N LYS A 12 6.73 -15.78 -6.28
CA LYS A 12 5.79 -16.67 -6.96
C LYS A 12 6.52 -17.69 -7.84
N ASP A 13 7.49 -17.24 -8.63
CA ASP A 13 8.32 -18.09 -9.49
C ASP A 13 9.12 -19.12 -8.68
N VAL A 14 9.82 -18.68 -7.63
CA VAL A 14 10.59 -19.58 -6.75
C VAL A 14 9.70 -20.62 -6.10
N LEU A 15 8.55 -20.22 -5.54
CA LEU A 15 7.62 -21.14 -4.90
C LEU A 15 6.98 -22.10 -5.91
N ALA A 16 6.80 -21.68 -7.16
CA ALA A 16 6.23 -22.52 -8.21
C ALA A 16 7.24 -23.56 -8.73
N ASN A 17 8.48 -23.14 -8.98
CA ASN A 17 9.44 -23.83 -9.83
C ASN A 17 10.66 -24.40 -9.10
N GLN A 18 10.80 -24.13 -7.81
CA GLN A 18 11.87 -24.71 -6.99
C GLN A 18 11.29 -25.58 -5.88
N ASP A 19 12.05 -26.60 -5.51
CA ASP A 19 11.76 -27.51 -4.40
C ASP A 19 12.53 -27.10 -3.14
N PHE A 20 11.85 -27.22 -2.01
CA PHE A 20 12.39 -27.03 -0.66
C PHE A 20 12.87 -28.37 -0.10
N ASP A 21 13.42 -28.37 1.12
CA ASP A 21 13.66 -29.60 1.88
C ASP A 21 12.38 -30.46 1.91
N LYS A 22 12.51 -31.79 1.92
CA LYS A 22 11.40 -32.73 1.76
C LYS A 22 10.24 -32.47 2.73
N ASP A 23 10.55 -32.26 4.00
CA ASP A 23 9.52 -32.06 5.04
C ASP A 23 8.87 -30.68 4.91
N TRP A 24 9.64 -29.68 4.52
CA TRP A 24 9.14 -28.35 4.20
C TRP A 24 8.31 -28.32 2.92
N GLN A 25 8.71 -29.04 1.88
CA GLN A 25 7.98 -29.15 0.63
C GLN A 25 6.60 -29.77 0.88
N ALA A 26 6.55 -30.85 1.65
CA ALA A 26 5.30 -31.50 2.05
C ALA A 26 4.40 -30.52 2.82
N PHE A 27 4.95 -29.80 3.79
CA PHE A 27 4.22 -28.78 4.55
C PHE A 27 3.69 -27.63 3.68
N LEU A 28 4.55 -27.06 2.83
CA LEU A 28 4.23 -25.93 1.97
C LEU A 28 3.16 -26.30 0.94
N ASN A 29 3.15 -27.54 0.44
CA ASN A 29 2.17 -28.03 -0.51
C ASN A 29 0.85 -28.45 0.16
N SER A 30 0.91 -29.29 1.20
CA SER A 30 -0.28 -29.95 1.74
C SER A 30 -0.98 -29.12 2.80
N GLU A 31 -0.23 -28.46 3.68
CA GLU A 31 -0.80 -27.71 4.81
C GLU A 31 -0.96 -26.22 4.50
N CYS A 32 -0.01 -25.62 3.77
CA CYS A 32 -0.02 -24.19 3.45
C CYS A 32 -0.47 -23.86 2.02
N LYS A 33 -0.47 -24.80 1.06
CA LYS A 33 -0.65 -24.52 -0.39
C LYS A 33 -0.04 -23.18 -0.83
N VAL A 34 1.21 -22.91 -0.43
CA VAL A 34 1.81 -21.57 -0.50
C VAL A 34 1.91 -21.04 -1.95
N LYS A 35 1.96 -21.93 -2.94
CA LYS A 35 1.89 -21.56 -4.37
C LYS A 35 0.59 -20.83 -4.70
N ALA A 36 -0.54 -21.29 -4.15
CA ALA A 36 -1.86 -20.69 -4.37
C ALA A 36 -2.04 -19.36 -3.61
N LEU A 37 -1.22 -19.07 -2.58
CA LEU A 37 -1.23 -17.76 -1.93
C LEU A 37 -0.87 -16.64 -2.92
N PHE A 38 0.02 -16.92 -3.89
CA PHE A 38 0.45 -15.96 -4.90
C PHE A 38 -0.37 -16.12 -6.19
N GLY A 39 -1.55 -15.50 -6.22
CA GLY A 39 -2.47 -15.46 -7.36
C GLY A 39 -1.92 -14.71 -8.59
N ALA A 40 -2.74 -14.63 -9.64
CA ALA A 40 -2.41 -13.82 -10.83
C ALA A 40 -2.53 -12.32 -10.57
N ASP A 41 -3.39 -11.94 -9.63
CA ASP A 41 -3.83 -10.59 -9.30
C ASP A 41 -3.60 -10.30 -7.81
N GLY A 42 -2.46 -10.74 -7.25
CA GLY A 42 -2.10 -10.48 -5.86
C GLY A 42 -2.38 -11.66 -4.93
N PHE A 43 -2.44 -11.40 -3.63
CA PHE A 43 -2.56 -12.48 -2.64
C PHE A 43 -3.98 -13.07 -2.60
N ASP A 44 -4.08 -14.39 -2.50
CA ASP A 44 -5.37 -15.08 -2.38
C ASP A 44 -5.91 -15.01 -0.94
N VAL A 45 -7.08 -14.37 -0.79
CA VAL A 45 -7.80 -14.25 0.49
C VAL A 45 -8.22 -15.58 1.10
N ALA A 46 -8.41 -16.63 0.30
CA ALA A 46 -8.70 -17.97 0.78
C ALA A 46 -7.47 -18.62 1.44
N ARG A 47 -6.26 -18.11 1.16
CA ARG A 47 -4.97 -18.62 1.65
C ARG A 47 -4.35 -17.76 2.75
N ALA A 48 -5.09 -16.79 3.29
CA ALA A 48 -4.57 -15.83 4.25
C ALA A 48 -4.05 -16.39 5.59
N GLN A 49 -4.41 -17.62 5.94
CA GLN A 49 -3.89 -18.28 7.14
C GLN A 49 -2.49 -18.88 6.92
N ASP A 50 -2.08 -19.06 5.66
CA ASP A 50 -0.85 -19.79 5.34
C ASP A 50 0.43 -19.05 5.75
N PRO A 51 0.55 -17.72 5.61
CA PRO A 51 1.64 -16.98 6.23
C PRO A 51 1.73 -17.19 7.75
N GLU A 52 0.60 -17.31 8.46
CA GLU A 52 0.62 -17.57 9.90
C GLU A 52 1.02 -19.02 10.22
N ARG A 53 0.59 -19.99 9.42
CA ARG A 53 1.05 -21.40 9.54
C ARG A 53 2.55 -21.51 9.34
N VAL A 54 3.10 -20.85 8.31
CA VAL A 54 4.55 -20.76 8.10
C VAL A 54 5.22 -20.11 9.30
N ARG A 55 4.71 -18.98 9.80
CA ARG A 55 5.25 -18.33 11.01
C ARG A 55 5.21 -19.26 12.23
N LYS A 56 4.13 -20.03 12.42
CA LYS A 56 3.97 -20.97 13.53
C LYS A 56 4.99 -22.11 13.45
N ARG A 57 5.11 -22.78 12.30
CA ARG A 57 6.09 -23.87 12.11
C ARG A 57 7.52 -23.39 12.32
N LEU A 58 7.86 -22.20 11.80
CA LEU A 58 9.18 -21.60 12.03
C LEU A 58 9.46 -21.38 13.52
N ARG A 59 8.49 -20.85 14.29
CA ARG A 59 8.61 -20.65 15.75
C ARG A 59 8.74 -21.98 16.51
N GLU A 60 8.02 -23.01 16.06
CA GLU A 60 8.05 -24.33 16.72
C GLU A 60 9.40 -25.03 16.55
N LEU A 61 10.03 -24.85 15.39
CA LEU A 61 11.33 -25.42 15.07
C LEU A 61 12.51 -24.55 15.55
N SER A 62 12.31 -23.26 15.82
CA SER A 62 13.33 -22.34 16.33
C SER A 62 13.45 -22.35 17.86
N LYS A 63 13.35 -23.52 18.49
CA LYS A 63 13.49 -23.69 19.95
C LYS A 63 14.91 -24.15 20.30
N TRP A 64 15.28 -24.10 21.59
CA TRP A 64 16.53 -24.66 22.14
C TRP A 64 17.79 -24.23 21.37
N ASN A 65 18.17 -22.95 21.48
CA ASN A 65 19.34 -22.32 20.85
C ASN A 65 19.36 -22.25 19.31
N LYS A 66 18.35 -22.80 18.63
CA LYS A 66 18.22 -22.70 17.17
C LYS A 66 17.50 -21.42 16.76
N ARG A 67 18.20 -20.53 16.06
CA ARG A 67 17.62 -19.27 15.56
C ARG A 67 16.77 -19.53 14.32
N ILE A 68 15.84 -18.61 14.03
CA ILE A 68 14.91 -18.78 12.90
C ILE A 68 15.62 -18.85 11.54
N GLY A 69 16.77 -18.17 11.40
CA GLY A 69 17.55 -18.18 10.17
C GLY A 69 18.04 -19.58 9.83
N ALA A 70 18.55 -20.31 10.82
CA ALA A 70 18.98 -21.70 10.65
C ALA A 70 17.84 -22.60 10.18
N VAL A 71 16.64 -22.45 10.77
CA VAL A 71 15.44 -23.20 10.35
C VAL A 71 15.06 -22.89 8.90
N ILE A 72 15.14 -21.63 8.47
CA ILE A 72 14.85 -21.25 7.08
C ILE A 72 15.93 -21.78 6.12
N VAL A 73 17.20 -21.77 6.52
CA VAL A 73 18.28 -22.36 5.71
C VAL A 73 18.06 -23.85 5.51
N GLU A 74 17.73 -24.58 6.57
CA GLU A 74 17.39 -26.01 6.47
C GLU A 74 16.19 -26.23 5.56
N ALA A 75 15.12 -25.44 5.73
CA ALA A 75 13.94 -25.51 4.88
C ALA A 75 14.26 -25.29 3.39
N ALA A 76 15.22 -24.43 3.09
CA ALA A 76 15.63 -24.07 1.74
C ALA A 76 16.74 -24.97 1.18
N THR A 77 17.35 -25.84 1.99
CA THR A 77 18.47 -26.70 1.58
C THR A 77 17.94 -27.91 0.84
N ASN A 78 18.01 -27.85 -0.48
CA ASN A 78 17.75 -28.97 -1.37
C ASN A 78 18.72 -28.89 -2.56
N PRO A 79 19.80 -29.68 -2.59
CA PRO A 79 20.79 -29.66 -3.67
C PRO A 79 20.26 -30.11 -5.04
N ALA A 80 19.14 -30.86 -5.07
CA ALA A 80 18.51 -31.33 -6.31
C ALA A 80 17.55 -30.29 -6.90
N SER A 81 17.21 -29.26 -6.15
CA SER A 81 16.30 -28.18 -6.56
C SER A 81 16.99 -27.19 -7.50
N ALA A 82 16.26 -26.70 -8.51
CA ALA A 82 16.73 -25.63 -9.37
C ALA A 82 16.91 -24.31 -8.58
N GLY A 83 17.75 -23.41 -9.10
CA GLY A 83 18.02 -22.11 -8.46
C GLY A 83 18.82 -22.21 -7.17
N THR A 84 18.86 -21.12 -6.41
CA THR A 84 19.80 -20.98 -5.28
C THR A 84 19.14 -21.16 -3.91
N LEU A 85 19.93 -21.57 -2.92
CA LEU A 85 19.54 -21.58 -1.50
C LEU A 85 18.98 -20.21 -1.07
N ALA A 86 19.65 -19.13 -1.50
CA ALA A 86 19.29 -17.77 -1.17
C ALA A 86 17.90 -17.38 -1.69
N GLU A 87 17.56 -17.74 -2.93
CA GLU A 87 16.24 -17.49 -3.51
C GLU A 87 15.12 -18.20 -2.74
N ARG A 88 15.29 -19.50 -2.46
CA ARG A 88 14.31 -20.28 -1.67
C ARG A 88 14.13 -19.70 -0.27
N ALA A 89 15.24 -19.38 0.39
CA ALA A 89 15.21 -18.75 1.71
C ALA A 89 14.53 -17.37 1.69
N ALA A 90 14.80 -16.56 0.66
CA ALA A 90 14.17 -15.26 0.48
C ALA A 90 12.67 -15.37 0.23
N ALA A 91 12.22 -16.33 -0.59
CA ALA A 91 10.81 -16.59 -0.82
C ALA A 91 10.09 -17.02 0.48
N LEU A 92 10.65 -17.94 1.26
CA LEU A 92 10.07 -18.36 2.54
C LEU A 92 10.06 -17.21 3.56
N LYS A 93 11.12 -16.39 3.57
CA LYS A 93 11.20 -15.18 4.40
C LYS A 93 10.17 -14.13 3.97
N MET A 94 9.88 -13.99 2.67
CA MET A 94 8.82 -13.11 2.19
C MET A 94 7.46 -13.57 2.74
N VAL A 95 7.12 -14.86 2.59
CA VAL A 95 5.87 -15.43 3.12
C VAL A 95 5.73 -15.17 4.62
N ARG A 96 6.82 -15.34 5.38
CA ARG A 96 6.84 -15.03 6.82
C ARG A 96 6.39 -13.59 7.12
N HIS A 97 6.77 -12.64 6.27
CA HIS A 97 6.59 -11.21 6.44
C HIS A 97 5.40 -10.63 5.66
N VAL A 98 4.52 -11.48 5.12
CA VAL A 98 3.22 -11.09 4.56
C VAL A 98 2.13 -11.31 5.61
N TYR A 99 1.28 -10.30 5.81
CA TYR A 99 0.21 -10.31 6.80
C TYR A 99 -1.10 -9.89 6.16
N ARG A 100 -2.17 -10.67 6.35
CA ARG A 100 -3.53 -10.16 6.16
C ARG A 100 -4.00 -9.56 7.48
N ILE A 101 -4.21 -8.25 7.51
CA ILE A 101 -4.49 -7.51 8.74
C ILE A 101 -5.97 -7.50 9.06
N SER A 102 -6.80 -7.30 8.04
CA SER A 102 -8.25 -7.26 8.18
C SER A 102 -8.95 -7.86 6.97
N LYS A 103 -10.19 -8.29 7.20
CA LYS A 103 -11.18 -8.58 6.16
C LYS A 103 -12.50 -7.96 6.62
N LYS A 104 -13.08 -7.08 5.80
CA LYS A 104 -14.38 -6.46 6.06
C LYS A 104 -15.23 -6.50 4.79
N GLY A 105 -16.22 -7.39 4.78
CA GLY A 105 -16.95 -7.70 3.54
C GLY A 105 -15.99 -8.24 2.48
N ALA A 106 -15.99 -7.63 1.30
CA ALA A 106 -15.05 -7.94 0.23
C ALA A 106 -13.64 -7.36 0.49
N GLN A 107 -13.52 -6.20 1.16
CA GLN A 107 -12.24 -5.53 1.38
C GLN A 107 -11.28 -6.39 2.21
N SER A 108 -10.02 -6.48 1.77
CA SER A 108 -8.95 -7.12 2.51
C SER A 108 -7.65 -6.32 2.43
N VAL A 109 -6.95 -6.23 3.56
CA VAL A 109 -5.70 -5.47 3.66
C VAL A 109 -4.54 -6.42 3.85
N TRP A 110 -3.71 -6.51 2.82
CA TRP A 110 -2.43 -7.19 2.88
C TRP A 110 -1.32 -6.21 3.18
N VAL A 111 -0.40 -6.60 4.05
CA VAL A 111 0.81 -5.83 4.33
C VAL A 111 2.02 -6.73 4.13
N TYR A 112 2.93 -6.32 3.26
CA TYR A 112 4.28 -6.86 3.25
C TYR A 112 5.17 -5.98 4.12
N SER A 113 5.62 -6.54 5.25
CA SER A 113 6.41 -5.84 6.27
C SER A 113 7.76 -6.51 6.44
N PRO A 114 8.73 -6.24 5.55
CA PRO A 114 10.06 -6.84 5.61
C PRO A 114 10.78 -6.48 6.92
N PRO A 115 11.86 -7.20 7.28
CA PRO A 115 12.70 -6.82 8.40
C PRO A 115 13.20 -5.38 8.29
N LYS A 116 13.07 -4.60 9.37
CA LYS A 116 13.52 -3.20 9.48
C LYS A 116 15.01 -3.01 9.18
N ALA A 117 15.82 -4.06 9.37
CA ALA A 117 17.25 -4.03 9.10
C ALA A 117 17.59 -4.09 7.60
N TYR A 118 16.62 -4.46 6.75
CA TYR A 118 16.86 -4.60 5.31
C TYR A 118 16.86 -3.24 4.65
N THR A 119 17.72 -3.06 3.65
CA THR A 119 17.87 -1.80 2.92
C THR A 119 17.73 -1.97 1.41
N LYS A 120 17.45 -3.21 0.98
CA LYS A 120 17.19 -3.62 -0.40
C LYS A 120 15.96 -4.53 -0.44
N GLY A 121 15.49 -4.85 -1.64
CA GLY A 121 14.48 -5.89 -1.85
C GLY A 121 14.97 -7.23 -1.28
N ILE A 122 14.04 -8.06 -0.80
CA ILE A 122 14.39 -9.27 -0.02
C ILE A 122 15.31 -10.26 -0.76
N PHE A 123 15.15 -10.40 -2.07
CA PHE A 123 16.01 -11.24 -2.92
C PHE A 123 17.41 -10.64 -3.14
N ASP A 124 17.53 -9.31 -3.08
CA ASP A 124 18.82 -8.61 -3.18
C ASP A 124 19.53 -8.54 -1.80
N GLU A 125 18.76 -8.61 -0.71
CA GLU A 125 19.26 -8.55 0.67
C GLU A 125 19.74 -9.92 1.17
N ILE A 126 19.07 -11.00 0.77
CA ILE A 126 19.42 -12.38 1.14
C ILE A 126 20.25 -12.97 0.00
N ALA A 127 21.57 -12.87 0.12
CA ALA A 127 22.53 -13.35 -0.86
C ALA A 127 23.83 -13.81 -0.18
N GLY A 128 24.70 -14.50 -0.93
CA GLY A 128 25.98 -15.01 -0.46
C GLY A 128 25.93 -16.47 -0.02
N ASP A 129 26.93 -16.87 0.77
CA ASP A 129 27.01 -18.23 1.32
C ASP A 129 25.94 -18.50 2.39
N ALA A 130 25.83 -19.75 2.83
CA ALA A 130 24.82 -20.17 3.81
C ALA A 130 24.90 -19.36 5.13
N LYS A 131 26.11 -19.00 5.57
CA LYS A 131 26.32 -18.24 6.82
C LYS A 131 25.86 -16.79 6.68
N ALA A 132 26.16 -16.15 5.54
CA ALA A 132 25.70 -14.81 5.21
C ALA A 132 24.17 -14.76 5.07
N VAL A 133 23.59 -15.73 4.37
CA VAL A 133 22.14 -15.92 4.23
C VAL A 133 21.49 -16.08 5.61
N GLU A 134 22.00 -16.97 6.46
CA GLU A 134 21.46 -17.20 7.80
C GLU A 134 21.49 -15.92 8.65
N ALA A 135 22.60 -15.18 8.63
CA ALA A 135 22.74 -13.93 9.37
C ALA A 135 21.67 -12.90 8.96
N LYS A 136 21.35 -12.80 7.67
CA LYS A 136 20.28 -11.93 7.17
C LYS A 136 18.91 -12.43 7.59
N LEU A 137 18.66 -13.73 7.50
CA LEU A 137 17.37 -14.35 7.87
C LEU A 137 17.04 -14.22 9.36
N ASN A 138 18.05 -14.11 10.23
CA ASN A 138 17.88 -13.87 11.67
C ASN A 138 17.31 -12.48 12.01
N ASN A 139 17.20 -11.56 11.04
CA ASN A 139 16.52 -10.29 11.27
C ASN A 139 15.00 -10.47 11.19
N GLU A 140 14.30 -10.34 12.32
CA GLU A 140 12.85 -10.60 12.40
C GLU A 140 12.00 -9.37 12.70
N ARG A 141 12.61 -8.31 13.21
CA ARG A 141 11.88 -7.10 13.58
C ARG A 141 11.28 -6.46 12.34
N LYS A 142 9.97 -6.52 12.21
CA LYS A 142 9.18 -5.94 11.12
C LYS A 142 9.38 -4.43 11.01
N ILE A 143 9.36 -3.90 9.80
CA ILE A 143 9.45 -2.45 9.54
C ILE A 143 8.19 -1.69 10.00
N PHE A 144 7.02 -2.34 9.87
CA PHE A 144 5.76 -1.91 10.46
C PHE A 144 5.44 -2.73 11.70
N SER A 145 5.14 -2.04 12.79
CA SER A 145 4.59 -2.62 14.00
C SER A 145 3.19 -3.19 13.75
N SER A 146 2.73 -4.07 14.63
CA SER A 146 1.36 -4.60 14.55
C SER A 146 0.31 -3.47 14.66
N THR A 147 0.60 -2.43 15.43
CA THR A 147 -0.28 -1.26 15.60
C THR A 147 -0.36 -0.43 14.33
N GLU A 148 0.78 -0.11 13.69
CA GLU A 148 0.78 0.63 12.41
C GLU A 148 0.01 -0.12 11.32
N MET A 149 0.16 -1.45 11.27
CA MET A 149 -0.61 -2.25 10.32
C MET A 149 -2.12 -2.20 10.58
N GLN A 150 -2.56 -2.16 11.84
CA GLN A 150 -3.99 -1.95 12.17
C GLN A 150 -4.46 -0.53 11.81
N TRP A 151 -3.59 0.47 11.93
CA TRP A 151 -3.87 1.82 11.45
C TRP A 151 -4.02 1.86 9.93
N MET A 152 -3.21 1.11 9.16
CA MET A 152 -3.39 0.98 7.70
C MET A 152 -4.78 0.47 7.34
N ALA A 153 -5.23 -0.60 8.02
CA ALA A 153 -6.57 -1.15 7.80
C ALA A 153 -7.68 -0.15 8.16
N SER A 154 -7.49 0.60 9.25
CA SER A 154 -8.46 1.60 9.71
C SER A 154 -8.52 2.80 8.77
N ALA A 155 -7.36 3.29 8.32
CA ALA A 155 -7.25 4.40 7.38
C ALA A 155 -7.88 4.05 6.02
N LEU A 156 -7.66 2.82 5.52
CA LEU A 156 -8.30 2.37 4.27
C LEU A 156 -9.82 2.33 4.38
N ALA A 157 -10.37 1.90 5.52
CA ALA A 157 -11.81 1.92 5.74
C ALA A 157 -12.38 3.35 5.75
N VAL A 158 -11.63 4.31 6.31
CA VAL A 158 -11.99 5.74 6.28
C VAL A 158 -11.87 6.31 4.87
N ALA A 159 -10.81 5.97 4.12
CA ALA A 159 -10.61 6.37 2.73
C ALA A 159 -11.74 5.85 1.81
N LEU A 160 -12.16 4.59 1.99
CA LEU A 160 -13.30 4.03 1.29
C LEU A 160 -14.57 4.84 1.56
N LYS A 161 -14.87 5.11 2.84
CA LYS A 161 -16.04 5.90 3.22
C LYS A 161 -16.02 7.28 2.58
N ILE A 162 -14.89 7.99 2.67
CA ILE A 162 -14.74 9.33 2.09
C ILE A 162 -14.93 9.29 0.57
N SER A 163 -14.38 8.28 -0.11
CA SER A 163 -14.50 8.12 -1.57
C SER A 163 -15.94 7.82 -1.99
N GLU A 164 -16.65 6.98 -1.24
CA GLU A 164 -18.08 6.71 -1.43
C GLU A 164 -18.95 7.96 -1.19
N ASP A 165 -18.67 8.72 -0.12
CA ASP A 165 -19.35 9.98 0.19
C ASP A 165 -19.12 11.02 -0.93
N ALA A 166 -17.88 11.13 -1.45
CA ALA A 166 -17.54 12.00 -2.56
C ALA A 166 -18.29 11.60 -3.85
N LYS A 167 -18.30 10.30 -4.19
CA LYS A 167 -19.08 9.75 -5.31
C LYS A 167 -20.55 10.13 -5.21
N ALA A 168 -21.18 9.89 -4.06
CA ALA A 168 -22.61 10.15 -3.86
C ALA A 168 -22.99 11.64 -3.97
N LYS A 169 -22.11 12.54 -3.52
CA LYS A 169 -22.32 14.00 -3.64
C LYS A 169 -22.09 14.50 -5.07
N LEU A 170 -21.05 13.99 -5.73
CA LEU A 170 -20.74 14.33 -7.13
C LEU A 170 -21.81 13.82 -8.11
N SER A 171 -22.44 12.67 -7.83
CA SER A 171 -23.59 12.17 -8.60
C SER A 171 -24.90 12.89 -8.30
N GLY A 172 -24.95 13.73 -7.27
CA GLY A 172 -26.19 14.38 -6.81
C GLY A 172 -27.14 13.44 -6.06
N THR A 173 -26.70 12.23 -5.71
CA THR A 173 -27.49 11.28 -4.90
C THR A 173 -27.66 11.78 -3.48
N THR A 174 -26.68 12.51 -2.95
CA THR A 174 -26.76 13.16 -1.63
C THR A 174 -26.23 14.59 -1.67
N GLY A 175 -26.62 15.41 -0.68
CA GLY A 175 -26.21 16.81 -0.59
C GLY A 175 -26.86 17.72 -1.63
N LYS A 176 -26.62 19.04 -1.50
CA LYS A 176 -27.08 20.01 -2.49
C LYS A 176 -26.05 20.17 -3.60
N ALA A 177 -26.50 20.25 -4.85
CA ALA A 177 -25.61 20.44 -5.99
C ALA A 177 -24.74 21.70 -5.84
N ALA A 178 -25.34 22.82 -5.43
CA ALA A 178 -24.64 24.09 -5.21
C ALA A 178 -23.51 24.01 -4.17
N ASP A 179 -23.70 23.24 -3.08
CA ASP A 179 -22.66 23.07 -2.05
C ASP A 179 -21.49 22.25 -2.60
N THR A 180 -21.79 21.23 -3.42
CA THR A 180 -20.77 20.41 -4.09
C THR A 180 -20.02 21.24 -5.14
N ASP A 181 -20.72 22.05 -5.92
CA ASP A 181 -20.12 22.95 -6.92
C ASP A 181 -19.20 23.98 -6.28
N ALA A 182 -19.61 24.56 -5.15
CA ALA A 182 -18.77 25.47 -4.38
C ALA A 182 -17.48 24.78 -3.90
N MET A 183 -17.55 23.49 -3.57
CA MET A 183 -16.38 22.70 -3.19
C MET A 183 -15.47 22.43 -4.40
N VAL A 184 -16.03 22.03 -5.55
CA VAL A 184 -15.25 21.81 -6.78
C VAL A 184 -14.56 23.10 -7.20
N LYS A 185 -15.28 24.24 -7.16
CA LYS A 185 -14.72 25.57 -7.45
C LYS A 185 -13.52 25.87 -6.54
N ARG A 186 -13.67 25.68 -5.24
CA ARG A 186 -12.63 25.97 -4.23
C ARG A 186 -11.31 25.22 -4.48
N TRP A 187 -11.39 23.96 -4.87
CA TRP A 187 -10.22 23.07 -4.92
C TRP A 187 -9.61 22.92 -6.30
N PHE A 188 -10.32 23.29 -7.37
CA PHE A 188 -9.87 23.04 -8.73
C PHE A 188 -9.94 24.24 -9.69
N LEU A 189 -10.91 25.15 -9.53
CA LEU A 189 -11.12 26.22 -10.51
C LEU A 189 -10.32 27.46 -10.13
N ASP A 190 -9.60 27.99 -11.11
CA ASP A 190 -8.87 29.26 -11.03
C ASP A 190 -9.71 30.43 -11.57
N GLU A 191 -9.09 31.60 -11.70
CA GLU A 191 -9.75 32.84 -12.12
C GLU A 191 -10.25 32.81 -13.58
N ASP A 192 -9.68 31.95 -14.43
CA ASP A 192 -10.02 31.85 -15.85
C ASP A 192 -11.06 30.73 -16.10
N SER A 193 -11.46 30.00 -15.06
CA SER A 193 -12.39 28.88 -15.14
C SER A 193 -13.86 29.33 -15.10
N GLY A 194 -14.70 28.70 -15.91
CA GLY A 194 -16.15 28.94 -15.96
C GLY A 194 -16.99 27.67 -15.75
N ASP A 195 -18.24 27.73 -16.23
CA ASP A 195 -19.20 26.63 -16.09
C ASP A 195 -18.78 25.37 -16.86
N ALA A 196 -18.04 25.53 -17.96
CA ALA A 196 -17.49 24.42 -18.74
C ALA A 196 -16.44 23.63 -17.93
N GLU A 197 -15.49 24.32 -17.29
CA GLU A 197 -14.46 23.72 -16.44
C GLU A 197 -15.10 23.07 -15.21
N LEU A 198 -16.13 23.68 -14.63
CA LEU A 198 -16.89 23.09 -13.52
C LEU A 198 -17.55 21.78 -13.93
N ALA A 199 -18.25 21.75 -15.06
CA ALA A 199 -18.91 20.54 -15.55
C ALA A 199 -17.90 19.43 -15.87
N SER A 200 -16.78 19.78 -16.51
CA SER A 200 -15.67 18.88 -16.79
C SER A 200 -15.03 18.33 -15.51
N ALA A 201 -14.80 19.19 -14.51
CA ALA A 201 -14.25 18.79 -13.21
C ALA A 201 -15.19 17.84 -12.48
N ARG A 202 -16.50 18.14 -12.41
CA ARG A 202 -17.49 17.25 -11.79
C ARG A 202 -17.47 15.86 -12.42
N ALA A 203 -17.48 15.79 -13.75
CA ALA A 203 -17.47 14.53 -14.48
C ALA A 203 -16.18 13.73 -14.21
N LYS A 204 -15.01 14.40 -14.29
CA LYS A 204 -13.71 13.77 -14.04
C LYS A 204 -13.57 13.27 -12.60
N LEU A 205 -13.98 14.08 -11.63
CA LEU A 205 -13.94 13.72 -10.21
C LEU A 205 -14.89 12.55 -9.92
N LEU A 206 -16.12 12.56 -10.44
CA LEU A 206 -17.08 11.46 -10.24
C LEU A 206 -16.52 10.14 -10.78
N ALA A 207 -16.06 10.15 -12.04
CA ALA A 207 -15.46 8.96 -12.66
C ALA A 207 -14.23 8.47 -11.90
N GLY A 208 -13.41 9.40 -11.38
CA GLY A 208 -12.24 9.06 -10.59
C GLY A 208 -12.56 8.47 -9.22
N PHE A 209 -13.47 9.09 -8.45
CA PHE A 209 -13.88 8.55 -7.14
C PHE A 209 -14.62 7.22 -7.24
N GLN A 210 -15.29 6.94 -8.36
CA GLN A 210 -15.80 5.59 -8.63
C GLN A 210 -14.67 4.55 -8.67
N LYS A 211 -13.57 4.83 -9.37
CA LYS A 211 -12.41 3.93 -9.42
C LYS A 211 -11.68 3.84 -8.08
N ILE A 212 -11.44 4.98 -7.43
CA ILE A 212 -10.75 5.03 -6.12
C ILE A 212 -11.56 4.27 -5.06
N ALA A 213 -12.89 4.37 -5.06
CA ALA A 213 -13.73 3.62 -4.13
C ALA A 213 -13.63 2.10 -4.38
N VAL A 214 -13.62 1.66 -5.64
CA VAL A 214 -13.40 0.24 -6.00
C VAL A 214 -12.02 -0.24 -5.54
N ALA A 215 -10.97 0.55 -5.79
CA ALA A 215 -9.61 0.23 -5.36
C ALA A 215 -9.50 0.16 -3.82
N CYS A 216 -10.12 1.10 -3.11
CA CYS A 216 -10.23 1.07 -1.66
C CYS A 216 -10.95 -0.19 -1.17
N ALA A 217 -12.00 -0.64 -1.87
CA ALA A 217 -12.78 -1.83 -1.51
C ALA A 217 -12.15 -3.16 -1.95
N SER A 218 -10.98 -3.12 -2.62
CA SER A 218 -10.30 -4.30 -3.14
C SER A 218 -9.93 -5.31 -2.05
N ASP A 219 -9.93 -6.58 -2.42
CA ASP A 219 -9.43 -7.70 -1.61
C ASP A 219 -7.96 -8.05 -1.92
N LYS A 220 -7.36 -7.35 -2.89
CA LYS A 220 -6.01 -7.57 -3.42
C LYS A 220 -4.99 -6.49 -3.05
N LEU A 221 -5.42 -5.40 -2.40
CA LEU A 221 -4.53 -4.30 -2.05
C LEU A 221 -3.38 -4.75 -1.14
N VAL A 222 -2.17 -4.34 -1.52
CA VAL A 222 -0.96 -4.51 -0.71
C VAL A 222 -0.43 -3.15 -0.27
N PHE A 223 -0.24 -3.00 1.04
CA PHE A 223 0.60 -1.95 1.60
C PHE A 223 2.02 -2.46 1.85
N THR A 224 3.03 -1.66 1.53
CA THR A 224 4.43 -1.96 1.86
C THR A 224 5.28 -0.67 1.94
N ASP A 225 6.59 -0.80 2.14
CA ASP A 225 7.54 0.32 2.06
C ASP A 225 8.21 0.34 0.68
N TYR A 226 8.42 1.53 0.13
CA TYR A 226 9.20 1.65 -1.11
C TYR A 226 10.66 1.37 -0.81
N VAL A 227 11.25 0.39 -1.51
CA VAL A 227 12.58 -0.15 -1.21
C VAL A 227 13.65 0.94 -1.18
N ASP A 228 13.60 1.88 -2.14
CA ASP A 228 14.58 2.97 -2.23
C ASP A 228 14.44 4.00 -1.10
N TRP A 229 13.28 4.06 -0.45
CA TRP A 229 12.97 5.07 0.57
C TRP A 229 13.07 4.54 2.00
N ILE A 230 13.42 3.27 2.21
CA ILE A 230 13.54 2.67 3.55
C ILE A 230 14.43 3.52 4.49
N LYS A 231 15.53 4.09 3.97
CA LYS A 231 16.46 4.94 4.74
C LYS A 231 15.96 6.36 4.98
N THR A 232 14.99 6.82 4.19
CA THR A 232 14.44 8.18 4.21
C THR A 232 12.95 8.19 4.52
N ARG A 233 12.44 7.11 5.15
CA ARG A 233 11.01 6.93 5.43
C ARG A 233 10.38 7.98 6.33
N ASN A 234 11.18 8.78 7.01
CA ASN A 234 10.72 9.92 7.80
C ASN A 234 10.51 11.20 6.97
N LYS A 235 10.84 11.18 5.68
CA LYS A 235 10.71 12.31 4.75
C LYS A 235 9.55 12.17 3.78
N TYR A 236 9.06 10.96 3.57
CA TYR A 236 7.98 10.62 2.63
C TYR A 236 6.81 10.01 3.40
N PHE A 237 5.59 10.24 2.93
CA PHE A 237 4.38 9.76 3.61
C PHE A 237 3.74 8.58 2.89
N GLY A 238 3.68 8.64 1.56
CA GLY A 238 3.24 7.55 0.70
C GLY A 238 3.84 7.66 -0.70
N ALA A 239 3.62 6.62 -1.49
CA ALA A 239 3.87 6.61 -2.93
C ALA A 239 2.98 5.59 -3.64
N ALA A 240 2.67 5.84 -4.90
CA ALA A 240 2.14 4.86 -5.84
C ALA A 240 2.67 5.11 -7.25
N PHE A 241 2.87 4.04 -8.01
CA PHE A 241 3.16 4.16 -9.43
C PHE A 241 1.90 4.59 -10.18
N ARG A 242 2.03 5.62 -11.02
CA ARG A 242 0.93 6.12 -11.87
C ARG A 242 0.46 5.03 -12.81
N GLY A 243 -0.84 4.72 -12.80
CA GLY A 243 -1.41 3.61 -13.57
C GLY A 243 -1.11 2.21 -13.02
N GLY A 244 -0.49 2.14 -11.83
CA GLY A 244 -0.10 0.89 -11.19
C GLY A 244 1.22 0.31 -11.67
N GLU A 245 1.59 -0.82 -11.08
CA GLU A 245 2.88 -1.48 -11.36
C GLU A 245 2.85 -2.50 -12.50
N GLY A 246 1.67 -2.79 -13.05
CA GLY A 246 1.48 -3.82 -14.08
C GLY A 246 1.27 -5.24 -13.56
N GLY A 247 1.15 -5.43 -12.25
CA GLY A 247 0.93 -6.75 -11.61
C GLY A 247 -0.52 -7.20 -11.47
N GLY A 248 -1.50 -6.40 -11.91
CA GLY A 248 -2.93 -6.73 -11.85
C GLY A 248 -3.61 -6.49 -10.49
N PHE A 249 -2.91 -5.89 -9.52
CA PHE A 249 -3.46 -5.53 -8.21
C PHE A 249 -2.84 -4.23 -7.69
N PRO A 250 -3.55 -3.48 -6.83
CA PRO A 250 -3.05 -2.23 -6.32
C PRO A 250 -1.95 -2.43 -5.27
N VAL A 251 -0.89 -1.63 -5.40
CA VAL A 251 0.19 -1.51 -4.42
C VAL A 251 0.30 -0.04 -4.04
N ILE A 252 0.22 0.24 -2.74
CA ILE A 252 0.52 1.56 -2.20
C ILE A 252 1.68 1.43 -1.22
N TYR A 253 2.67 2.31 -1.36
CA TYR A 253 3.77 2.43 -0.43
C TYR A 253 3.42 3.44 0.66
N LEU A 254 3.63 3.08 1.93
CA LEU A 254 3.29 3.92 3.08
C LEU A 254 4.45 3.98 4.07
N GLU A 255 5.41 4.89 3.82
CA GLU A 255 6.69 4.97 4.52
C GLU A 255 6.56 5.54 5.93
N GLY A 256 5.94 6.72 5.99
CA GLY A 256 5.88 7.60 7.14
C GLY A 256 4.50 8.19 7.41
N ALA A 257 3.48 7.89 6.60
CA ALA A 257 2.12 8.40 6.81
C ALA A 257 1.65 8.22 8.27
N PHE A 258 1.99 7.09 8.89
CA PHE A 258 1.58 6.76 10.25
C PHE A 258 2.39 7.43 11.35
N THR A 259 3.56 8.02 11.05
CA THR A 259 4.24 8.89 12.02
C THR A 259 3.47 10.19 12.24
N ARG A 260 2.56 10.57 11.31
CA ARG A 260 1.65 11.73 11.48
C ARG A 260 0.45 11.43 12.39
N LEU A 261 0.24 10.18 12.82
CA LEU A 261 -0.84 9.81 13.75
C LEU A 261 -0.50 10.09 15.22
N THR A 262 0.76 10.30 15.57
CA THR A 262 1.17 10.55 16.96
C THR A 262 1.04 12.04 17.31
N GLY A 263 0.15 12.39 18.25
CA GLY A 263 -0.08 13.77 18.72
C GLY A 263 -1.56 14.06 19.07
N ASN A 264 -1.85 15.28 19.57
CA ASN A 264 -3.14 15.68 20.19
C ASN A 264 -4.42 15.58 19.33
N THR A 265 -4.36 15.14 18.07
CA THR A 265 -5.56 15.05 17.21
C THR A 265 -5.73 13.73 16.47
N GLY A 266 -4.83 12.74 16.62
CA GLY A 266 -5.01 11.39 16.05
C GLY A 266 -5.58 11.42 14.62
N LYS A 267 -4.92 12.12 13.70
CA LYS A 267 -5.46 12.49 12.38
C LYS A 267 -5.51 11.30 11.42
N MET A 268 -6.29 10.27 11.74
CA MET A 268 -6.58 9.12 10.85
C MET A 268 -7.01 9.58 9.46
N TRP A 269 -7.66 10.74 9.38
CA TRP A 269 -8.04 11.38 8.13
C TRP A 269 -6.84 11.79 7.27
N LEU A 270 -5.67 12.13 7.83
CA LEU A 270 -4.45 12.38 7.04
C LEU A 270 -3.91 11.09 6.42
N CYS A 271 -4.01 9.95 7.13
CA CYS A 271 -3.64 8.67 6.50
C CYS A 271 -4.64 8.27 5.41
N ALA A 272 -5.94 8.54 5.61
CA ALA A 272 -6.95 8.33 4.59
C ALA A 272 -6.75 9.23 3.37
N GLU A 273 -6.35 10.48 3.60
CA GLU A 273 -5.96 11.44 2.56
C GLU A 273 -4.79 10.94 1.75
N THR A 274 -3.72 10.50 2.40
CA THR A 274 -2.57 9.90 1.70
C THR A 274 -3.02 8.70 0.86
N ILE A 275 -3.87 7.82 1.39
CA ILE A 275 -4.39 6.68 0.60
C ILE A 275 -5.19 7.16 -0.63
N ILE A 276 -6.02 8.19 -0.51
CA ILE A 276 -6.79 8.75 -1.63
C ILE A 276 -5.86 9.43 -2.64
N HIS A 277 -4.86 10.18 -2.16
CA HIS A 277 -3.80 10.77 -2.97
C HIS A 277 -3.10 9.68 -3.80
N GLU A 278 -2.62 8.62 -3.16
CA GLU A 278 -1.90 7.54 -3.84
C GLU A 278 -2.81 6.76 -4.80
N PHE A 279 -4.06 6.50 -4.43
CA PHE A 279 -5.02 5.91 -5.36
C PHE A 279 -5.37 6.83 -6.52
N SER A 280 -5.28 8.16 -6.35
CA SER A 280 -5.47 9.06 -7.47
C SER A 280 -4.34 8.88 -8.50
N HIS A 281 -3.09 8.69 -8.05
CA HIS A 281 -1.99 8.33 -8.96
C HIS A 281 -2.26 7.00 -9.65
N HIS A 282 -2.63 5.98 -8.86
CA HIS A 282 -2.84 4.62 -9.34
C HIS A 282 -4.00 4.53 -10.37
N GLU A 283 -5.18 5.03 -10.01
CA GLU A 283 -6.44 4.79 -10.73
C GLU A 283 -6.77 5.86 -11.80
N VAL A 284 -6.30 7.10 -11.60
CA VAL A 284 -6.61 8.23 -12.48
C VAL A 284 -5.37 8.97 -13.00
N SER A 285 -4.17 8.50 -12.66
CA SER A 285 -2.90 9.02 -13.20
C SER A 285 -2.68 10.51 -12.94
N THR A 286 -3.13 11.02 -11.79
CA THR A 286 -2.76 12.36 -11.27
C THR A 286 -1.24 12.49 -11.12
N ARG A 287 -0.78 13.70 -10.84
CA ARG A 287 0.62 14.10 -10.69
C ARG A 287 0.78 14.93 -9.42
N ASP A 288 2.00 15.02 -8.93
CA ASP A 288 2.36 15.95 -7.86
C ASP A 288 2.79 17.28 -8.44
N HIS A 289 1.81 18.09 -8.83
CA HIS A 289 2.09 19.45 -9.29
C HIS A 289 2.44 20.38 -8.14
N ARG A 290 1.83 20.15 -6.96
CA ARG A 290 1.98 20.99 -5.79
C ARG A 290 1.53 20.26 -4.53
N TYR A 291 2.29 20.44 -3.45
CA TYR A 291 1.99 19.85 -2.13
C TYR A 291 1.30 20.82 -1.18
N ASP A 292 0.57 20.30 -0.20
CA ASP A 292 -0.13 21.00 0.90
C ASP A 292 0.73 22.10 1.55
N SER A 293 2.00 21.80 1.78
CA SER A 293 3.01 22.67 2.36
C SER A 293 3.24 23.97 1.57
N SER A 294 3.00 23.94 0.26
CA SER A 294 3.14 25.07 -0.67
C SER A 294 1.82 25.82 -0.92
N GLY A 295 0.70 25.33 -0.38
CA GLY A 295 -0.64 25.86 -0.64
C GLY A 295 -1.27 25.24 -1.89
N LEU A 296 -2.55 24.88 -1.82
CA LEU A 296 -3.31 24.16 -2.85
C LEU A 296 -4.43 25.02 -3.46
N LYS A 297 -4.48 26.32 -3.12
CA LYS A 297 -5.48 27.23 -3.69
C LYS A 297 -5.25 27.34 -5.21
N PRO A 298 -6.24 27.00 -6.05
CA PRO A 298 -6.11 27.19 -7.48
C PRO A 298 -5.89 28.67 -7.81
N SER A 299 -4.96 28.92 -8.72
CA SER A 299 -4.76 30.23 -9.31
C SER A 299 -4.05 30.09 -10.65
N LYS A 300 -4.33 30.99 -11.57
CA LYS A 300 -3.75 30.96 -12.92
C LYS A 300 -2.22 30.98 -12.93
N THR A 301 -1.58 31.52 -11.88
CA THR A 301 -0.13 31.67 -11.82
C THR A 301 0.58 30.50 -11.14
N THR A 302 -0.01 29.90 -10.10
CA THR A 302 0.69 28.91 -9.27
C THR A 302 0.17 27.48 -9.42
N LEU A 303 -1.15 27.32 -9.58
CA LEU A 303 -1.82 26.03 -9.72
C LEU A 303 -3.09 26.23 -10.58
N PRO A 304 -2.92 26.47 -11.90
CA PRO A 304 -4.06 26.68 -12.79
C PRO A 304 -4.92 25.42 -12.87
N TYR A 305 -6.17 25.56 -13.32
CA TYR A 305 -7.17 24.48 -13.41
C TYR A 305 -6.61 23.19 -14.00
N ALA A 306 -5.92 23.29 -15.14
CA ALA A 306 -5.32 22.15 -15.83
C ALA A 306 -4.33 21.35 -14.96
N LYS A 307 -3.64 22.02 -14.03
CA LYS A 307 -2.77 21.36 -13.04
C LYS A 307 -3.53 20.97 -11.78
N ALA A 308 -4.42 21.81 -11.27
CA ALA A 308 -5.19 21.54 -10.06
C ALA A 308 -6.00 20.24 -10.19
N ILE A 309 -6.71 20.06 -11.32
CA ILE A 309 -7.52 18.86 -11.58
C ILE A 309 -6.68 17.60 -11.83
N GLU A 310 -5.38 17.76 -12.11
CA GLU A 310 -4.42 16.67 -12.21
C GLU A 310 -3.59 16.48 -10.93
N ASN A 311 -3.75 17.33 -9.91
CA ASN A 311 -2.91 17.32 -8.71
C ASN A 311 -3.43 16.34 -7.65
N ALA A 312 -2.62 15.36 -7.22
CA ALA A 312 -3.05 14.32 -6.30
C ALA A 312 -3.45 14.87 -4.91
N ASP A 313 -2.68 15.80 -4.34
CA ASP A 313 -3.03 16.48 -3.08
C ASP A 313 -4.39 17.21 -3.18
N SER A 314 -4.67 17.86 -4.31
CA SER A 314 -5.97 18.54 -4.51
C SER A 314 -7.13 17.55 -4.46
N TRP A 315 -6.96 16.32 -4.99
CA TRP A 315 -7.97 15.26 -4.89
C TRP A 315 -8.16 14.75 -3.46
N GLY A 316 -7.07 14.47 -2.75
CA GLY A 316 -7.10 14.02 -1.35
C GLY A 316 -7.83 15.01 -0.45
N TYR A 317 -7.40 16.28 -0.49
CA TYR A 317 -8.00 17.34 0.33
C TYR A 317 -9.43 17.70 -0.09
N PHE A 318 -9.74 17.71 -1.39
CA PHE A 318 -11.12 17.89 -1.85
C PHE A 318 -12.05 16.82 -1.27
N ALA A 319 -11.65 15.55 -1.32
CA ALA A 319 -12.46 14.44 -0.82
C ALA A 319 -12.73 14.56 0.68
N LEU A 320 -11.68 14.85 1.45
CA LEU A 320 -11.79 15.11 2.90
C LEU A 320 -12.74 16.26 3.22
N ASP A 321 -12.56 17.39 2.53
CA ASP A 321 -13.34 18.60 2.76
C ASP A 321 -14.81 18.37 2.40
N LEU A 322 -15.04 17.75 1.24
CA LEU A 322 -16.37 17.36 0.79
C LEU A 322 -17.04 16.39 1.76
N ALA A 323 -16.30 15.45 2.36
CA ALA A 323 -16.81 14.51 3.36
C ALA A 323 -16.92 15.10 4.78
N GLY A 324 -16.49 16.36 5.00
CA GLY A 324 -16.58 17.05 6.29
C GLY A 324 -15.51 16.67 7.31
N TYR A 325 -14.41 16.02 6.87
CA TYR A 325 -13.29 15.65 7.75
C TYR A 325 -12.27 16.78 7.94
N LEU A 326 -12.28 17.79 7.07
CA LEU A 326 -11.34 18.90 7.11
C LEU A 326 -11.89 20.06 7.94
N SER A 327 -11.22 20.39 9.05
CA SER A 327 -11.58 21.56 9.86
C SER A 327 -11.34 22.87 9.11
N THR A 328 -12.04 23.94 9.48
CA THR A 328 -11.80 25.28 8.89
C THR A 328 -10.35 25.72 9.07
N SER A 329 -9.72 25.44 10.22
CA SER A 329 -8.32 25.80 10.48
C SER A 329 -7.35 25.03 9.56
N ASP A 330 -7.54 23.71 9.41
CA ASP A 330 -6.69 22.92 8.53
C ASP A 330 -6.91 23.30 7.05
N ARG A 331 -8.17 23.56 6.65
CA ARG A 331 -8.51 24.05 5.32
C ARG A 331 -7.78 25.36 4.99
N SER A 332 -7.82 26.35 5.89
CA SER A 332 -7.13 27.63 5.67
C SER A 332 -5.62 27.50 5.58
N LYS A 333 -5.01 26.53 6.28
CA LYS A 333 -3.56 26.28 6.20
C LYS A 333 -3.12 25.73 4.85
N VAL A 334 -3.95 24.87 4.26
CA VAL A 334 -3.63 24.24 2.96
C VAL A 334 -4.12 25.06 1.78
N LEU A 335 -5.15 25.90 1.92
CA LEU A 335 -5.60 26.86 0.88
C LEU A 335 -4.99 28.26 1.07
N LYS A 336 -3.69 28.32 1.34
CA LYS A 336 -2.94 29.58 1.52
C LYS A 336 -2.44 30.16 0.20
#